data_AF-A0A256XS05-F1
#
_entry.id   AF-A0A256XS05-F1
#
_cell.length_a   1.000
_cell.length_b   1.000
_cell.length_c   1.000
_cell.angle_alpha   90.00
_cell.angle_beta   90.00
_cell.angle_gamma   90.00
#
_symmetry.space_group_name_H-M   'P 1'
#
loop_
_entity.id
_entity.type
_entity.pdbx_description
1 polymer ?
#
loop_
_entity_poly.entity_id
_entity_poly.type
_entity_poly.pdbx_seq_one_letter_code
_entity_poly.pdbx_strand_id
1 'polypeptide(L)' 'MSFDELKNTHVLTPKEFTIFSDCMSFFVMEYEGYFENLSFKEQVKFMKANCPFPNCKVCSKVEEWLKRKEKLKF' A
#
# COMPACT_ATOMS: atom_id res chain seq x y z
N MET A 1 -4.95 3.68 10.11
CA MET A 1 -4.86 3.28 8.70
C MET A 1 -3.93 2.11 8.62
N SER A 2 -4.50 0.92 8.54
CA SER A 2 -3.83 -0.39 8.43
C SER A 2 -4.19 -1.11 7.12
N PHE A 3 -3.50 -2.21 6.85
CA PHE A 3 -3.80 -3.11 5.73
C PHE A 3 -5.22 -3.70 5.79
N ASP A 4 -5.69 -4.05 7.00
CA ASP A 4 -7.05 -4.55 7.21
C ASP A 4 -8.11 -3.50 6.89
N GLU A 5 -7.85 -2.22 7.22
CA GLU A 5 -8.74 -1.14 6.82
C GLU A 5 -8.83 -1.04 5.29
N LEU A 6 -7.70 -1.17 4.57
CA LEU A 6 -7.69 -1.17 3.10
C LEU A 6 -8.53 -2.32 2.52
N LYS A 7 -8.38 -3.54 3.04
CA LYS A 7 -9.12 -4.74 2.60
C LYS A 7 -10.64 -4.55 2.67
N ASN A 8 -11.10 -3.83 3.68
CA ASN A 8 -12.52 -3.56 3.90
C ASN A 8 -13.02 -2.30 3.17
N THR A 9 -12.18 -1.66 2.35
CA THR A 9 -12.60 -0.51 1.53
C THR A 9 -12.92 -0.92 0.09
N HIS A 10 -13.79 -0.16 -0.59
CA HIS A 10 -14.00 -0.26 -2.03
C HIS A 10 -12.96 0.52 -2.88
N VAL A 11 -11.79 0.85 -2.30
CA VAL A 11 -10.73 1.61 -3.00
C VAL A 11 -10.09 0.78 -4.10
N LEU A 12 -9.85 -0.50 -3.81
CA LEU A 12 -9.33 -1.48 -4.75
C LEU A 12 -10.42 -2.48 -5.10
N THR A 13 -10.50 -2.87 -6.37
CA THR A 13 -11.25 -4.07 -6.75
C THR A 13 -10.58 -5.32 -6.14
N PRO A 14 -11.29 -6.46 -6.01
CA PRO A 14 -10.69 -7.69 -5.49
C PRO A 14 -9.39 -8.08 -6.20
N LYS A 15 -9.36 -7.95 -7.54
CA LYS A 15 -8.16 -8.21 -8.36
C LYS A 15 -7.01 -7.26 -8.05
N GLU A 16 -7.30 -5.97 -7.89
CA GLU A 16 -6.27 -4.98 -7.54
C GLU A 16 -5.75 -5.18 -6.11
N PHE A 17 -6.62 -5.60 -5.19
CA PHE A 17 -6.21 -5.94 -3.83
C PHE A 17 -5.27 -7.15 -3.82
N THR A 18 -5.56 -8.20 -4.59
CA THR A 18 -4.64 -9.34 -4.74
C THR A 18 -3.28 -8.88 -5.25
N ILE A 19 -3.23 -8.08 -6.33
CA ILE A 19 -1.97 -7.52 -6.86
C ILE A 19 -1.21 -6.73 -5.78
N PHE A 20 -1.91 -5.89 -5.03
CA PHE A 20 -1.30 -5.10 -3.95
C PHE A 20 -0.74 -6.00 -2.84
N SER A 21 -1.49 -7.03 -2.44
CA SER A 21 -1.09 -8.00 -1.43
C SER A 21 0.14 -8.79 -1.87
N ASP A 22 0.17 -9.24 -3.13
CA ASP A 22 1.30 -9.98 -3.68
C ASP A 22 2.57 -9.11 -3.71
N CYS A 23 2.44 -7.83 -4.11
CA CYS A 23 3.53 -6.88 -4.02
C CYS A 23 4.00 -6.69 -2.57
N MET A 24 3.07 -6.53 -1.61
CA MET A 24 3.41 -6.37 -0.20
C MET A 24 4.23 -7.57 0.30
N SER A 25 3.78 -8.79 0.00
CA SER A 25 4.49 -10.03 0.37
C SER A 25 5.89 -10.11 -0.26
N PHE A 26 6.04 -9.70 -1.52
CA PHE A 26 7.35 -9.60 -2.17
C PHE A 26 8.27 -8.65 -1.40
N PHE A 27 7.81 -7.44 -1.05
CA PHE A 27 8.63 -6.48 -0.31
C PHE A 27 8.97 -6.93 1.12
N VAL A 28 8.07 -7.66 1.79
CA VAL A 28 8.37 -8.30 3.09
C VAL A 28 9.53 -9.28 2.96
N MET A 29 9.52 -10.11 1.92
CA MET A 29 10.57 -11.11 1.67
C MET A 29 11.90 -10.50 1.22
N GLU A 30 11.87 -9.46 0.38
CA GLU A 30 13.10 -8.87 -0.16
C GLU A 30 13.82 -7.97 0.85
N TYR A 31 13.08 -7.34 1.77
CA TYR A 31 13.60 -6.35 2.71
C TYR A 31 13.36 -6.76 4.17
N GLU A 32 13.47 -8.08 4.45
CA GLU A 32 13.20 -8.74 5.73
C GLU A 32 13.58 -7.88 6.95
N GLY A 33 12.66 -7.79 7.91
CA GLY A 33 12.81 -7.03 9.15
C GLY A 33 12.75 -5.51 9.01
N TYR A 34 13.27 -4.89 7.95
CA TYR A 34 13.13 -3.44 7.76
C TYR A 34 11.70 -3.07 7.37
N PHE A 35 11.16 -3.74 6.36
CA PHE A 35 9.85 -3.40 5.79
C PHE A 35 8.69 -3.66 6.77
N GLU A 36 8.79 -4.70 7.60
CA GLU A 36 7.78 -5.03 8.61
C GLU A 36 7.71 -4.01 9.75
N ASN A 37 8.83 -3.33 10.04
CA ASN A 37 8.90 -2.30 11.07
C ASN A 37 8.37 -0.93 10.60
N LEU A 38 8.10 -0.77 9.30
CA LEU A 38 7.50 0.43 8.76
C LEU A 38 6.01 0.47 9.07
N SER A 39 5.47 1.66 9.35
CA SER A 39 4.01 1.83 9.38
C SER A 39 3.40 1.51 8.01
N PHE A 40 2.13 1.12 7.96
CA PHE A 40 1.45 0.81 6.70
C PHE A 40 1.56 1.95 5.64
N LYS A 41 1.55 3.21 6.09
CA LYS A 41 1.76 4.37 5.22
C LYS A 41 3.17 4.39 4.63
N GLU A 42 4.17 4.10 5.45
CA GLU A 42 5.57 4.04 5.02
C GLU A 42 5.82 2.84 4.11
N GLN A 43 5.21 1.69 4.39
CA GLN A 43 5.21 0.53 3.50
C GLN A 43 4.67 0.90 2.11
N VAL A 44 3.50 1.54 2.02
CA VAL A 44 2.93 1.98 0.73
C VAL A 44 3.84 2.96 -0.01
N LYS A 45 4.46 3.91 0.69
CA LYS A 45 5.43 4.85 0.09
C LYS A 45 6.66 4.13 -0.43
N PHE A 46 7.20 3.21 0.37
CA PHE A 46 8.36 2.40 0.01
C PHE A 46 8.07 1.53 -1.22
N MET A 47 6.93 0.82 -1.21
CA MET A 47 6.47 0.02 -2.34
C MET A 47 6.32 0.86 -3.61
N LYS A 48 5.72 2.06 -3.52
CA LYS A 48 5.55 2.95 -4.67
C LYS A 48 6.89 3.45 -5.21
N ALA A 49 7.83 3.81 -4.33
CA ALA A 49 9.15 4.28 -4.72
C ALA A 49 10.02 3.20 -5.36
N ASN A 50 9.87 1.95 -4.91
CA ASN A 50 10.62 0.79 -5.41
C ASN A 50 9.82 -0.05 -6.41
N CYS A 51 8.65 0.41 -6.84
CA CYS A 51 7.82 -0.32 -7.79
C CYS A 51 8.52 -0.30 -9.16
N PRO A 52 8.74 -1.46 -9.81
CA PRO A 52 9.32 -1.51 -11.15
C PRO A 52 8.43 -0.81 -12.21
N PHE A 53 7.17 -0.54 -11.86
CA PHE A 53 6.22 0.20 -12.70
C PHE A 53 6.04 1.62 -12.15
N PRO A 54 6.72 2.64 -12.73
CA PRO A 54 6.67 4.02 -12.22
C PRO A 54 5.26 4.63 -12.20
N ASN A 55 4.35 4.12 -13.03
CA ASN A 55 2.95 4.52 -13.10
C ASN A 55 2.00 3.47 -12.48
N CYS A 56 2.43 2.76 -11.44
CA CYS A 56 1.61 1.76 -10.77
C CYS A 56 0.30 2.37 -10.25
N LYS A 57 -0.80 2.05 -10.95
CA LYS A 57 -2.16 2.54 -10.65
C LYS A 57 -2.63 2.07 -9.28
N VAL A 58 -2.29 0.83 -8.90
CA VAL A 58 -2.66 0.23 -7.62
C VAL A 58 -2.00 0.99 -6.46
N CYS A 59 -0.67 1.15 -6.50
CA CYS A 59 0.06 1.93 -5.49
C CYS A 59 -0.45 3.38 -5.39
N SER A 60 -0.76 4.01 -6.52
CA SER A 60 -1.26 5.39 -6.54
C SER A 60 -2.67 5.51 -5.94
N LYS A 61 -3.58 4.56 -6.21
CA LYS A 61 -4.90 4.52 -5.58
C LYS A 61 -4.81 4.40 -4.05
N VAL A 62 -3.95 3.50 -3.55
CA VAL A 62 -3.76 3.30 -2.11
C VAL A 62 -3.14 4.54 -1.46
N GLU A 63 -2.11 5.13 -2.09
CA GLU A 63 -1.47 6.35 -1.59
C GLU A 63 -2.45 7.54 -1.54
N GLU A 64 -3.26 7.73 -2.58
CA GLU A 64 -4.29 8.78 -2.60
C GLU A 64 -5.35 8.57 -1.53
N TRP A 65 -5.79 7.32 -1.33
CA TRP A 65 -6.74 6.98 -0.28
C TRP A 65 -6.20 7.33 1.11
N LEU A 66 -4.93 6.98 1.38
CA LEU A 66 -4.25 7.38 2.61
C LEU A 66 -4.23 8.90 2.76
N LYS A 67 -3.82 9.65 1.73
CA LYS A 67 -3.78 11.12 1.75
C LYS A 67 -5.14 11.75 2.03
N ARG A 68 -6.22 11.23 1.44
CA ARG A 68 -7.59 11.74 1.65
C ARG A 68 -8.06 11.52 3.08
N LYS A 69 -7.77 10.36 3.66
CA LYS A 69 -8.14 10.03 5.03
C LYS A 69 -7.37 10.84 6.07
N GLU A 70 -6.12 11.22 5.80
CA GLU A 70 -5.38 12.14 6.67
C GLU A 70 -5.99 13.53 6.72
N LYS A 71 -6.52 14.03 5.59
CA LYS A 71 -7.23 15.31 5.53
C LYS A 71 -8.60 15.31 6.25
N LEU A 72 -9.13 14.14 6.60
CA LEU A 72 -10.43 13.98 7.28
C LEU A 72 -10.30 13.82 8.80
N LYS A 73 -9.07 13.77 9.35
CA LYS A 73 -8.81 13.82 10.80
C LYS A 73 -8.71 15.27 11.27
N PHE A 74 -9.83 16.01 11.21
CA PHE A 74 -10.02 17.28 11.92
C PHE A 74 -10.91 17.05 13.13
#